data_AF-A0A3D0ZF89-F1
#
_entry.id   AF-A0A3D0ZF89-F1
#
_cell.length_a   1.000
_cell.length_b   1.000
_cell.length_c   1.000
_cell.angle_alpha   90.00
_cell.angle_beta   90.00
_cell.angle_gamma   90.00
#
_symmetry.space_group_name_H-M   'P 1'
#
loop_
_entity.id
_entity.type
_entity.pdbx_description
1 polymer ?
#
loop_
_entity_poly.entity_id
_entity_poly.type
_entity_poly.pdbx_seq_one_letter_code
_entity_poly.pdbx_strand_id
1 'polypeptide(L)'
;MEDSGKIMPARYIFALCLFFISFTVGAESFRVIVAGSLEISLDRQGETVPLHYNDSVLVSLGEDTRFFRGIELELSAPQRWPEYQGSLAMAVYAELDSAPPAGVADLQGRRVAFEPLPGKIQIVYQIPSRDSHGLKSSPYVTVLPFVSSDSFPLLFRVMPVIKGMSDELESMVFQFNARPVLSDEGAVKISPRYPEQLRGRPFTVLIDDTLIPNHGEEMLLKEGEHHLVILSDDYRNESRRFVVERAKTLDLIVELQDPTPLLIFEAPQNAQVFLNGAPVPRERDSIPVEPGN
;
A
#
# COMPACT_ATOMS: atom_id res chain seq x y z
N MET A 1 -37.34 48.60 24.93
CA MET A 1 -35.93 48.84 24.53
C MET A 1 -35.12 48.93 25.81
N GLU A 2 -34.70 47.78 26.33
CA GLU A 2 -33.59 47.70 27.29
C GLU A 2 -33.15 46.24 27.34
N ASP A 3 -32.08 45.97 26.60
CA ASP A 3 -31.46 44.66 26.45
C ASP A 3 -30.52 44.47 27.64
N SER A 4 -30.94 43.65 28.60
CA SER A 4 -30.16 43.36 29.81
C SER A 4 -29.12 42.28 29.48
N GLY A 5 -27.94 42.74 29.07
CA GLY A 5 -26.77 41.91 28.83
C GLY A 5 -26.40 41.10 30.07
N LYS A 6 -26.71 39.81 30.07
CA LYS A 6 -26.23 38.84 31.06
C LYS A 6 -24.71 38.74 30.95
N ILE A 7 -24.01 39.48 31.79
CA ILE A 7 -22.55 39.36 31.96
C ILE A 7 -22.29 37.97 32.55
N MET A 8 -21.67 37.11 31.73
CA MET A 8 -21.26 35.77 32.13
C MET A 8 -20.31 35.87 33.34
N PRO A 9 -20.56 35.16 34.45
CA PRO A 9 -19.74 35.31 35.65
C PRO A 9 -18.28 34.90 35.36
N ALA A 10 -17.30 35.70 35.78
CA ALA A 10 -15.87 35.50 35.52
C ALA A 10 -15.33 34.08 35.85
N ARG A 11 -16.02 33.34 36.75
CA ARG A 11 -15.70 31.94 37.09
C ARG A 11 -15.97 30.97 35.93
N TYR A 12 -16.96 31.24 35.08
CA TYR A 12 -17.24 30.41 33.90
C TYR A 12 -16.26 30.69 32.76
N ILE A 13 -15.78 31.93 32.63
CA ILE A 13 -14.72 32.29 31.67
C ILE A 13 -13.40 31.62 32.07
N PHE A 14 -13.07 31.60 33.37
CA PHE A 14 -11.87 30.93 33.88
C PHE A 14 -11.93 29.40 33.70
N ALA A 15 -13.10 28.78 33.92
CA ALA A 15 -13.30 27.36 33.68
C ALA A 15 -13.24 26.99 32.18
N LEU A 16 -13.72 27.85 31.29
CA LEU A 16 -13.62 27.67 29.84
C LEU A 16 -12.17 27.76 29.35
N CYS A 17 -11.39 28.72 29.87
CA CYS A 17 -9.97 28.84 29.54
C CYS A 17 -9.12 27.66 30.05
N LEU A 18 -9.45 27.09 31.21
CA LEU A 18 -8.78 25.88 31.74
C LEU A 18 -9.11 24.62 30.92
N PHE A 19 -10.28 24.56 30.29
CA PHE A 19 -10.67 23.44 29.41
C PHE A 19 -9.94 23.46 28.06
N PHE A 20 -9.57 24.65 27.55
CA PHE A 20 -8.80 24.77 26.30
C PHE A 20 -7.30 24.47 26.45
N ILE A 21 -6.73 24.53 27.66
CA ILE A 21 -5.31 24.22 27.90
C ILE A 21 -5.03 22.70 27.90
N SER A 22 -6.07 21.87 27.89
CA SER A 22 -5.92 20.40 27.83
C SER A 22 -5.79 19.82 26.42
N PHE A 23 -5.76 20.65 25.36
CA PHE A 23 -5.37 20.16 24.04
C PHE A 23 -3.85 20.04 24.00
N THR A 24 -3.38 18.82 24.18
CA THR A 24 -1.96 18.44 24.08
C THR A 24 -1.43 18.78 22.70
N VAL A 25 -0.76 19.93 22.58
CA VAL A 25 0.09 20.27 21.44
C VAL A 25 1.30 19.32 21.50
N GLY A 26 1.25 18.24 20.73
CA GLY A 26 2.28 17.19 20.69
C GLY A 26 3.41 17.47 19.69
N ALA A 27 3.51 18.69 19.17
CA ALA A 27 4.56 19.09 18.23
C ALA A 27 5.79 19.61 18.99
N GLU A 28 6.93 19.00 18.74
CA GLU A 28 8.23 19.42 19.27
C GLU A 28 8.90 20.33 18.23
N SER A 29 9.49 21.44 18.68
CA SER A 29 10.31 22.29 17.82
C SER A 29 11.79 21.91 17.98
N PHE A 30 12.50 21.76 16.87
CA PHE A 30 13.91 21.37 16.90
C PHE A 30 14.68 21.87 15.68
N ARG A 31 15.98 22.07 15.87
CA ARG A 31 16.94 22.31 14.79
C ARG A 31 17.65 21.02 14.42
N VAL A 32 17.75 20.75 13.12
CA VAL A 32 18.36 19.55 12.55
C VAL A 32 19.24 19.88 11.34
N ILE A 33 20.12 18.94 11.00
CA ILE A 33 20.81 18.90 9.71
C ILE A 33 20.12 17.80 8.88
N VAL A 34 19.47 18.18 7.79
CA VAL A 34 18.89 17.24 6.82
C VAL A 34 19.98 16.84 5.84
N ALA A 35 20.47 15.61 5.94
CA ALA A 35 21.51 15.08 5.06
C ALA A 35 20.96 14.74 3.66
N GLY A 36 19.68 14.40 3.57
CA GLY A 36 19.02 14.08 2.31
C GLY A 36 17.55 13.72 2.48
N SER A 37 16.90 13.42 1.35
CA SER A 37 15.52 12.97 1.27
C SER A 37 15.42 11.70 0.43
N LEU A 38 14.68 10.72 0.91
CA LEU A 38 14.39 9.46 0.22
C LEU A 38 12.90 9.40 -0.12
N GLU A 39 12.59 9.13 -1.38
CA GLU A 39 11.23 8.84 -1.84
C GLU A 39 11.07 7.34 -2.05
N ILE A 40 10.10 6.73 -1.37
CA ILE A 40 9.84 5.29 -1.41
C ILE A 40 8.66 5.00 -2.33
N SER A 41 8.89 4.20 -3.37
CA SER A 41 7.85 3.71 -4.28
C SER A 41 8.07 2.22 -4.59
N LEU A 42 7.11 1.59 -5.29
CA LEU A 42 7.22 0.18 -5.68
C LEU A 42 8.42 -0.10 -6.59
N ASP A 43 8.74 0.85 -7.47
CA ASP A 43 9.75 0.69 -8.53
C ASP A 43 11.12 1.25 -8.17
N ARG A 44 11.22 2.04 -7.08
CA ARG A 44 12.49 2.60 -6.62
C ARG A 44 12.98 1.85 -5.38
N GLN A 45 14.09 1.14 -5.55
CA GLN A 45 14.87 0.69 -4.39
C GLN A 45 15.68 1.87 -3.86
N GLY A 46 15.60 2.10 -2.54
CA GLY A 46 16.07 3.31 -1.89
C GLY A 46 17.54 3.62 -2.16
N GLU A 47 17.81 4.89 -2.47
CA GLU A 47 19.15 5.45 -2.44
C GLU A 47 19.69 5.42 -1.00
N THR A 48 21.00 5.29 -0.84
CA THR A 48 21.64 5.30 0.48
C THR A 48 22.10 6.72 0.82
N VAL A 49 21.73 7.21 2.00
CA VAL A 49 22.15 8.51 2.52
C VAL A 49 23.17 8.32 3.65
N PRO A 50 24.37 8.92 3.56
CA PRO A 50 25.31 8.93 4.67
C PRO A 50 24.79 9.82 5.80
N LEU A 51 24.86 9.33 7.03
CA LEU A 51 24.45 10.04 8.25
C LEU A 51 25.60 10.13 9.25
N HIS A 52 25.84 11.31 9.80
CA HIS A 52 26.66 11.51 11.00
C HIS A 52 25.79 11.53 12.26
N TYR A 53 26.43 11.69 13.41
CA TYR A 53 25.82 11.57 14.74
C TYR A 53 24.66 12.54 15.06
N ASN A 54 24.47 13.61 14.28
CA ASN A 54 23.40 14.61 14.46
C ASN A 54 22.67 14.93 13.14
N ASP A 55 22.80 14.05 12.15
CA ASP A 55 22.13 14.18 10.88
C ASP A 55 20.72 13.56 10.92
N SER A 56 19.92 13.93 9.91
CA SER A 56 18.57 13.44 9.71
C SER A 56 18.27 13.22 8.24
N VAL A 57 17.33 12.31 7.95
CA VAL A 57 16.85 12.02 6.59
C VAL A 57 15.33 12.18 6.57
N LEU A 58 14.84 12.87 5.54
CA LEU A 58 13.42 12.89 5.21
C LEU A 58 13.06 11.63 4.43
N VAL A 59 11.98 10.96 4.81
CA VAL A 59 11.45 9.78 4.14
C VAL A 59 10.03 10.08 3.68
N SER A 60 9.82 10.09 2.38
CA SER A 60 8.55 10.38 1.71
C SER A 60 8.00 9.12 1.03
N LEU A 61 6.68 9.07 0.85
CA LEU A 61 6.01 8.05 0.06
C LEU A 61 5.73 8.56 -1.35
N GLY A 62 5.89 7.70 -2.35
CA GLY A 62 5.42 7.95 -3.71
C GLY A 62 3.90 7.83 -3.84
N GLU A 63 3.39 8.00 -5.06
CA GLU A 63 1.94 8.09 -5.31
C GLU A 63 1.16 6.80 -5.01
N ASP A 64 1.74 5.63 -5.30
CA ASP A 64 1.06 4.34 -5.08
C ASP A 64 1.62 3.59 -3.87
N THR A 65 0.83 3.59 -2.79
CA THR A 65 1.15 2.91 -1.53
C THR A 65 0.20 1.76 -1.21
N ARG A 66 -0.69 1.38 -2.14
CA ARG A 66 -1.77 0.42 -1.87
C ARG A 66 -1.27 -0.96 -1.42
N PHE A 67 -0.05 -1.31 -1.80
CA PHE A 67 0.60 -2.56 -1.41
C PHE A 67 1.56 -2.43 -0.21
N PHE A 68 1.73 -1.24 0.37
CA PHE A 68 2.66 -1.01 1.48
C PHE A 68 2.06 -1.51 2.78
N ARG A 69 2.70 -2.51 3.39
CA ARG A 69 2.43 -2.98 4.75
C ARG A 69 3.09 -2.08 5.80
N GLY A 70 4.21 -1.48 5.42
CA GLY A 70 4.98 -0.54 6.21
C GLY A 70 6.22 -0.11 5.46
N ILE A 71 7.12 0.54 6.18
CA ILE A 71 8.41 1.00 5.68
C ILE A 71 9.47 0.39 6.56
N GLU A 72 10.53 -0.12 5.94
CA GLU A 72 11.72 -0.54 6.63
C GLU A 72 12.78 0.55 6.53
N LEU A 73 13.30 0.97 7.68
CA LEU A 73 14.44 1.87 7.80
C LEU A 73 15.64 1.05 8.23
N GLU A 74 16.71 1.13 7.46
CA GLU A 74 17.91 0.36 7.64
C GLU A 74 19.09 1.30 7.88
N LEU A 75 19.81 1.09 8.98
CA LEU A 75 21.02 1.83 9.34
C LEU A 75 22.19 0.84 9.44
N SER A 76 23.12 0.90 8.49
CA SER A 76 24.38 0.17 8.56
C SER A 76 25.45 1.04 9.22
N ALA A 77 25.91 0.60 10.38
CA ALA A 77 26.91 1.28 11.19
C ALA A 77 28.35 0.82 10.85
N PRO A 78 29.37 1.66 11.11
CA PRO A 78 30.77 1.25 11.03
C PRO A 78 31.11 0.10 11.99
N GLN A 79 32.17 -0.66 11.69
CA GLN A 79 32.59 -1.82 12.51
C GLN A 79 32.86 -1.50 13.99
N ARG A 80 33.28 -0.27 14.30
CA ARG A 80 33.58 0.17 15.67
C ARG A 80 32.36 0.64 16.47
N TRP A 81 31.21 0.81 15.82
CA TRP A 81 29.99 1.26 16.49
C TRP A 81 29.61 0.49 17.77
N PRO A 82 29.76 -0.85 17.85
CA PRO A 82 29.42 -1.58 19.07
C PRO A 82 30.15 -1.11 20.34
N GLU A 83 31.34 -0.51 20.21
CA GLU A 83 32.12 0.06 21.32
C GLU A 83 31.48 1.34 21.87
N TYR A 84 30.62 1.99 21.08
CA TYR A 84 29.95 3.25 21.37
C TYR A 84 28.45 3.07 21.66
N GLN A 85 28.00 1.85 21.94
CA GLN A 85 26.59 1.57 22.20
C GLN A 85 26.02 2.49 23.30
N GLY A 86 24.84 3.05 23.04
CA GLY A 86 24.15 3.94 23.98
C GLY A 86 24.68 5.38 23.99
N SER A 87 25.65 5.72 23.12
CA SER A 87 26.09 7.11 22.93
C SER A 87 25.15 7.92 22.04
N LEU A 88 24.48 7.27 21.10
CA LEU A 88 23.51 7.85 20.17
C LEU A 88 22.12 7.23 20.34
N ALA A 89 21.10 8.00 20.00
CA ALA A 89 19.73 7.55 19.86
C ALA A 89 19.19 7.92 18.49
N MET A 90 18.14 7.20 18.08
CA MET A 90 17.31 7.58 16.96
C MET A 90 16.01 8.23 17.43
N ALA A 91 15.45 9.12 16.62
CA ALA A 91 14.07 9.53 16.72
C ALA A 91 13.40 9.53 15.35
N VAL A 92 12.09 9.29 15.35
CA VAL A 92 11.24 9.49 14.18
C VAL A 92 10.22 10.58 14.51
N TYR A 93 10.08 11.55 13.62
CA TYR A 93 9.05 12.57 13.68
C TYR A 93 8.12 12.45 12.48
N ALA A 94 6.83 12.67 12.71
CA ALA A 94 5.78 12.74 11.70
C ALA A 94 5.08 14.10 11.78
N GLU A 95 4.17 14.38 10.83
CA GLU A 95 3.37 15.61 10.82
C GLU A 95 4.29 16.86 10.88
N LEU A 96 5.31 16.86 10.02
CA LEU A 96 6.25 17.96 9.94
C LEU A 96 5.54 19.20 9.40
N ASP A 97 5.88 20.38 9.94
CA ASP A 97 5.38 21.66 9.46
C ASP A 97 5.88 22.03 8.07
N SER A 98 7.00 21.46 7.63
CA SER A 98 7.56 21.61 6.29
C SER A 98 8.48 20.43 5.89
N ALA A 99 8.80 20.34 4.60
CA ALA A 99 9.75 19.37 4.03
C ALA A 99 10.94 20.11 3.40
N PRO A 100 11.94 20.52 4.19
CA PRO A 100 13.05 21.33 3.71
C PRO A 100 14.01 20.53 2.80
N PRO A 101 14.77 21.21 1.92
CA PRO A 101 15.89 20.59 1.22
C PRO A 101 17.03 20.24 2.20
N ALA A 102 18.07 19.57 1.69
CA ALA A 102 19.25 19.25 2.48
C ALA A 102 19.93 20.51 3.07
N GLY A 103 20.38 20.42 4.32
CA GLY A 103 20.99 21.50 5.07
C GLY A 103 20.41 21.70 6.47
N VAL A 104 20.71 22.84 7.08
CA VAL A 104 20.19 23.19 8.41
C VAL A 104 18.74 23.65 8.30
N ALA A 105 17.86 23.07 9.10
CA ALA A 105 16.45 23.44 9.16
C ALA A 105 15.96 23.54 10.61
N ASP A 106 15.04 24.48 10.84
CA ASP A 106 14.23 24.57 12.04
C ASP A 106 12.85 23.99 11.70
N LEU A 107 12.46 22.92 12.40
CA LEU A 107 11.24 22.17 12.12
C LEU A 107 10.38 22.02 13.36
N GLN A 108 9.09 21.78 13.13
CA GLN A 108 8.17 21.29 14.14
C GLN A 108 7.59 19.96 13.69
N GLY A 109 7.46 19.01 14.60
CA GLY A 109 6.88 17.72 14.28
C GLY A 109 6.50 16.91 15.51
N ARG A 110 5.61 15.94 15.33
CA ARG A 110 5.19 15.02 16.38
C ARG A 110 6.15 13.85 16.47
N ARG A 111 6.77 13.63 17.62
CA ARG A 111 7.66 12.48 17.84
C ARG A 111 6.85 11.18 17.85
N VAL A 112 7.19 10.27 16.95
CA VAL A 112 6.60 8.93 16.83
C VAL A 112 7.37 7.93 17.68
N ALA A 113 8.70 7.96 17.61
CA ALA A 113 9.58 7.02 18.29
C ALA A 113 10.85 7.71 18.78
N PHE A 114 11.41 7.17 19.86
CA PHE A 114 12.71 7.56 20.40
C PHE A 114 13.35 6.37 21.10
N GLU A 115 14.50 5.90 20.62
CA GLU A 115 15.21 4.75 21.18
C GLU A 115 16.73 4.91 21.09
N PRO A 116 17.51 4.48 22.10
CA PRO A 116 18.96 4.36 21.97
C PRO A 116 19.33 3.42 20.82
N LEU A 117 20.33 3.79 20.02
CA LEU A 117 20.80 2.91 18.95
C LEU A 117 21.47 1.67 19.57
N PRO A 118 21.07 0.44 19.15
CA PRO A 118 21.68 -0.78 19.65
C PRO A 118 23.12 -0.93 19.14
N GLY A 119 23.98 -1.63 19.87
CA GLY A 119 25.38 -1.90 19.49
C GLY A 119 25.53 -2.95 18.40
N LYS A 120 24.78 -2.83 17.30
CA LYS A 120 24.80 -3.75 16.14
C LYS A 120 25.26 -3.01 14.90
N ILE A 121 25.99 -3.71 14.03
CA ILE A 121 26.43 -3.17 12.73
C ILE A 121 25.24 -2.96 11.79
N GLN A 122 24.23 -3.83 11.85
CA GLN A 122 23.01 -3.67 11.08
C GLN A 122 21.83 -3.43 12.01
N ILE A 123 21.14 -2.32 11.82
CA ILE A 123 20.02 -1.88 12.65
C ILE A 123 18.83 -1.68 11.74
N VAL A 124 17.73 -2.38 12.02
CA VAL A 124 16.53 -2.38 11.17
C VAL A 124 15.32 -2.01 12.00
N TYR A 125 14.63 -0.96 11.57
CA TYR A 125 13.34 -0.53 12.10
C TYR A 125 12.25 -0.74 11.06
N GLN A 126 11.06 -1.12 11.48
CA GLN A 126 9.89 -1.18 10.60
C GLN A 126 8.78 -0.31 11.15
N ILE A 127 8.27 0.60 10.34
CA ILE A 127 7.15 1.48 10.66
C ILE A 127 5.91 0.95 9.92
N PRO A 128 4.90 0.41 10.61
CA PRO A 128 3.66 0.02 9.98
C PRO A 128 2.95 1.22 9.35
N SER A 129 2.42 1.02 8.13
CA SER A 129 1.68 2.05 7.38
C SER A 129 0.22 1.69 7.08
N ARG A 130 -0.23 0.50 7.52
CA ARG A 130 -1.63 0.07 7.44
C ARG A 130 -2.08 -0.60 8.74
N ASP A 131 -3.39 -0.59 8.97
CA ASP A 131 -3.99 -1.43 10.01
C ASP A 131 -3.79 -2.92 9.71
N SER A 132 -3.76 -3.74 10.77
CA SER A 132 -3.55 -5.20 10.66
C SER A 132 -2.27 -5.59 9.90
N HIS A 133 -1.21 -4.78 10.02
CA HIS A 133 0.05 -4.94 9.29
C HIS A 133 0.78 -6.28 9.50
N GLY A 134 0.51 -7.04 10.56
CA GLY A 134 1.15 -8.35 10.80
C GLY A 134 2.66 -8.34 11.07
N LEU A 135 3.35 -7.20 10.92
CA LEU A 135 4.75 -7.00 11.30
C LEU A 135 4.99 -7.32 12.78
N LYS A 136 6.10 -7.98 13.08
CA LYS A 136 6.48 -8.39 14.44
C LYS A 136 7.93 -8.07 14.70
N SER A 137 8.22 -7.54 15.88
CA SER A 137 9.60 -7.35 16.35
C SER A 137 10.30 -8.70 16.51
N SER A 138 11.60 -8.72 16.26
CA SER A 138 12.48 -9.88 16.40
C SER A 138 13.85 -9.43 16.92
N PRO A 139 14.79 -10.35 17.21
CA PRO A 139 16.16 -9.96 17.57
C PRO A 139 16.88 -9.11 16.50
N TYR A 140 16.40 -9.08 15.26
CA TYR A 140 17.04 -8.36 14.15
C TYR A 140 16.27 -7.12 13.68
N VAL A 141 14.98 -7.00 14.06
CA VAL A 141 14.09 -5.95 13.56
C VAL A 141 13.25 -5.40 14.71
N THR A 142 13.22 -4.09 14.86
CA THR A 142 12.34 -3.39 15.81
C THR A 142 11.14 -2.82 15.06
N VAL A 143 9.92 -3.23 15.42
CA VAL A 143 8.70 -2.60 14.89
C VAL A 143 8.36 -1.37 15.75
N LEU A 144 8.31 -0.21 15.09
CA LEU A 144 7.95 1.09 15.67
C LEU A 144 6.42 1.28 15.66
N PRO A 145 5.90 2.30 16.37
CA PRO A 145 4.47 2.61 16.33
C PRO A 145 3.94 2.85 14.91
N PHE A 146 2.67 2.51 14.69
CA PHE A 146 1.97 2.75 13.43
C PHE A 146 1.95 4.24 13.07
N VAL A 147 2.12 4.52 11.79
CA VAL A 147 2.03 5.85 11.19
C VAL A 147 1.15 5.75 9.95
N SER A 148 0.10 6.58 9.86
CA SER A 148 -0.72 6.66 8.65
C SER A 148 0.11 7.15 7.47
N SER A 149 -0.17 6.66 6.26
CA SER A 149 0.47 7.16 5.03
C SER A 149 0.30 8.68 4.84
N ASP A 150 -0.77 9.27 5.38
CA ASP A 150 -1.03 10.72 5.32
C ASP A 150 -0.11 11.54 6.24
N SER A 151 0.58 10.90 7.19
CA SER A 151 1.49 11.58 8.13
C SER A 151 2.91 11.75 7.56
N PHE A 152 3.14 11.33 6.32
CA PHE A 152 4.41 11.49 5.62
C PHE A 152 4.56 12.92 5.06
N PRO A 153 5.78 13.45 4.95
CA PRO A 153 7.06 12.76 5.17
C PRO A 153 7.42 12.56 6.64
N LEU A 154 8.24 11.54 6.90
CA LEU A 154 8.84 11.27 8.19
C LEU A 154 10.25 11.82 8.26
N LEU A 155 10.67 12.31 9.42
CA LEU A 155 12.07 12.65 9.69
C LEU A 155 12.69 11.57 10.59
N PHE A 156 13.64 10.81 10.04
CA PHE A 156 14.52 9.95 10.83
C PHE A 156 15.74 10.75 11.27
N ARG A 157 16.03 10.80 12.58
CA ARG A 157 17.12 11.60 13.15
C ARG A 157 18.01 10.73 14.01
N VAL A 158 19.33 10.83 13.82
CA VAL A 158 20.33 10.36 14.78
C VAL A 158 20.73 11.53 15.67
N MET A 159 20.90 11.30 16.96
CA MET A 159 21.32 12.34 17.90
C MET A 159 22.14 11.78 19.06
N PRO A 160 23.08 12.57 19.62
CA PRO A 160 23.83 12.16 20.79
C PRO A 160 22.95 12.21 22.05
N VAL A 161 23.11 11.21 22.92
CA VAL A 161 22.42 11.12 24.23
C VAL A 161 23.38 11.15 25.41
N ILE A 162 24.68 11.23 25.15
CA ILE A 162 25.73 11.41 26.16
C ILE A 162 26.37 12.79 26.04
N LYS A 163 27.04 13.23 27.12
CA LYS A 163 27.87 14.43 27.10
C LYS A 163 29.31 14.06 26.77
N GLY A 164 29.93 14.82 25.88
CA GLY A 164 31.31 14.59 25.44
C GLY A 164 31.39 13.41 24.46
N MET A 165 31.62 13.71 23.19
CA MET A 165 31.87 12.70 22.17
C MET A 165 33.37 12.61 21.91
N SER A 166 33.84 11.41 21.56
CA SER A 166 35.20 11.25 21.03
C SER A 166 35.25 11.72 19.58
N ASP A 167 36.42 12.19 19.13
CA ASP A 167 36.66 12.53 17.72
C ASP A 167 36.33 11.36 16.77
N GLU A 168 36.50 10.12 17.26
CA GLU A 168 36.14 8.93 16.50
C GLU A 168 34.62 8.80 16.32
N LEU A 169 33.81 9.04 17.36
CA LEU A 169 32.36 9.01 17.25
C LEU A 169 31.85 10.14 16.34
N GLU A 170 32.46 11.32 16.41
CA GLU A 170 32.07 12.46 15.57
C GLU A 170 32.33 12.22 14.08
N SER A 171 33.36 11.43 13.75
CA SER A 171 33.73 11.08 12.38
C SER A 171 33.08 9.79 11.87
N MET A 172 32.26 9.11 12.68
CA MET A 172 31.52 7.92 12.21
C MET A 172 30.44 8.30 11.20
N VAL A 173 30.40 7.54 10.10
CA VAL A 173 29.39 7.66 9.06
C VAL A 173 28.55 6.39 9.02
N PHE A 174 27.28 6.53 9.30
CA PHE A 174 26.28 5.49 9.14
C PHE A 174 25.70 5.56 7.72
N GLN A 175 25.32 4.42 7.16
CA GLN A 175 24.63 4.37 5.87
C GLN A 175 23.15 4.11 6.14
N PHE A 176 22.29 5.06 5.74
CA PHE A 176 20.85 4.97 5.92
C PHE A 176 20.16 4.64 4.61
N ASN A 177 19.25 3.67 4.65
CA ASN A 177 18.38 3.31 3.55
C ASN A 177 16.95 3.16 4.04
N ALA A 178 15.98 3.36 3.15
CA ALA A 178 14.58 3.11 3.43
C ALA A 178 13.92 2.38 2.25
N ARG A 179 13.13 1.35 2.54
CA ARG A 179 12.48 0.51 1.53
C ARG A 179 11.06 0.14 1.92
N PRO A 180 10.15 -0.11 0.96
CA PRO A 180 8.80 -0.50 1.31
C PRO A 180 8.78 -1.94 1.80
N VAL A 181 8.01 -2.21 2.85
CA VAL A 181 7.64 -3.57 3.22
C VAL A 181 6.31 -3.86 2.54
N LEU A 182 6.34 -4.70 1.52
CA LEU A 182 5.14 -5.01 0.74
C LEU A 182 4.23 -6.00 1.48
N SER A 183 2.93 -5.84 1.28
CA SER A 183 1.92 -6.84 1.61
C SER A 183 2.06 -8.06 0.71
N ASP A 184 1.47 -9.19 1.13
CA ASP A 184 1.44 -10.44 0.38
C ASP A 184 0.14 -10.51 -0.43
N GLU A 185 -0.14 -9.41 -1.15
CA GLU A 185 -1.36 -9.15 -1.89
C GLU A 185 -1.02 -8.56 -3.26
N GLY A 186 -1.88 -8.84 -4.23
CA GLY A 186 -1.87 -8.19 -5.54
C GLY A 186 -3.26 -7.65 -5.87
N ALA A 187 -3.31 -6.70 -6.80
CA ALA A 187 -4.55 -6.13 -7.28
C ALA A 187 -5.05 -6.92 -8.49
N VAL A 188 -6.35 -7.14 -8.56
CA VAL A 188 -7.01 -7.82 -9.68
C VAL A 188 -8.16 -6.97 -10.14
N LYS A 189 -8.23 -6.74 -11.44
CA LYS A 189 -9.38 -6.13 -12.10
C LYS A 189 -9.92 -7.13 -13.12
N ILE A 190 -11.22 -7.41 -13.06
CA ILE A 190 -11.84 -8.30 -14.05
C ILE A 190 -12.40 -7.43 -15.18
N SER A 191 -11.93 -7.69 -16.39
CA SER A 191 -12.30 -6.96 -17.59
C SER A 191 -13.07 -7.88 -18.54
N PRO A 192 -14.41 -7.99 -18.39
CA PRO A 192 -15.22 -8.82 -19.26
C PRO A 192 -15.30 -8.23 -20.67
N ARG A 193 -15.14 -9.10 -21.67
CA ARG A 193 -15.39 -8.83 -23.09
C ARG A 193 -16.66 -9.55 -23.50
N TYR A 194 -17.58 -8.79 -24.08
CA TYR A 194 -18.92 -9.24 -24.39
C TYR A 194 -19.08 -9.55 -25.89
N PRO A 195 -19.79 -10.63 -26.26
CA PRO A 195 -20.36 -10.76 -27.60
C PRO A 195 -21.27 -9.57 -27.89
N GLU A 196 -21.26 -9.04 -29.11
CA GLU A 196 -22.01 -7.81 -29.45
C GLU A 196 -23.50 -7.94 -29.18
N GLN A 197 -24.07 -9.12 -29.47
CA GLN A 197 -25.50 -9.42 -29.36
C GLN A 197 -25.96 -9.55 -27.90
N LEU A 198 -25.03 -9.85 -26.99
CA LEU A 198 -25.31 -10.14 -25.59
C LEU A 198 -24.77 -9.06 -24.65
N ARG A 199 -24.39 -7.88 -25.14
CA ARG A 199 -23.85 -6.80 -24.28
C ARG A 199 -24.84 -6.43 -23.16
N GLY A 200 -24.30 -6.30 -21.95
CA GLY A 200 -25.04 -5.83 -20.77
C GLY A 200 -25.94 -6.88 -20.11
N ARG A 201 -25.88 -8.15 -20.52
CA ARG A 201 -26.55 -9.23 -19.80
C ARG A 201 -25.83 -9.53 -18.48
N PRO A 202 -26.57 -9.89 -17.42
CA PRO A 202 -25.98 -10.14 -16.11
C PRO A 202 -25.22 -11.46 -16.07
N PHE A 203 -24.18 -11.48 -15.25
CA PHE A 203 -23.47 -12.69 -14.87
C PHE A 203 -22.93 -12.54 -13.46
N THR A 204 -22.66 -13.68 -12.84
CA THR A 204 -22.12 -13.76 -11.48
C THR A 204 -20.66 -14.14 -11.55
N VAL A 205 -19.84 -13.46 -10.76
CA VAL A 205 -18.41 -13.76 -10.60
C VAL A 205 -18.18 -14.30 -9.20
N LEU A 206 -17.52 -15.45 -9.13
CA LEU A 206 -17.02 -16.04 -7.90
C LEU A 206 -15.50 -16.15 -7.99
N ILE A 207 -14.81 -15.76 -6.92
CA ILE A 207 -13.38 -16.04 -6.74
C ILE A 207 -13.23 -16.85 -5.46
N ASP A 208 -12.62 -18.02 -5.56
CA ASP A 208 -12.48 -18.99 -4.46
C ASP A 208 -13.82 -19.23 -3.74
N ASP A 209 -14.84 -19.55 -4.53
CA ASP A 209 -16.23 -19.78 -4.10
C ASP A 209 -16.91 -18.57 -3.39
N THR A 210 -16.28 -17.39 -3.42
CA THR A 210 -16.78 -16.17 -2.81
C THR A 210 -17.36 -15.23 -3.87
N LEU A 211 -18.60 -14.78 -3.66
CA LEU A 211 -19.30 -13.86 -4.57
C LEU A 211 -18.60 -12.49 -4.61
N ILE A 212 -18.31 -12.01 -5.83
CA ILE A 212 -17.73 -10.69 -6.07
C ILE A 212 -18.79 -9.77 -6.70
N PRO A 213 -19.47 -8.92 -5.90
CA PRO A 213 -20.56 -8.07 -6.41
C PRO A 213 -20.06 -6.99 -7.39
N ASN A 214 -18.90 -6.39 -7.14
CA ASN A 214 -18.34 -5.29 -7.93
C ASN A 214 -17.12 -5.75 -8.74
N HIS A 215 -17.26 -6.78 -9.56
CA HIS A 215 -16.14 -7.38 -10.29
C HIS A 215 -15.47 -6.44 -11.32
N GLY A 216 -16.10 -5.32 -11.69
CA GLY A 216 -15.51 -4.31 -12.57
C GLY A 216 -14.52 -3.36 -11.86
N GLU A 217 -14.52 -3.33 -10.53
CA GLU A 217 -13.57 -2.56 -9.73
C GLU A 217 -12.32 -3.39 -9.41
N GLU A 218 -11.23 -2.70 -9.13
CA GLU A 218 -10.00 -3.34 -8.68
C GLU A 218 -10.19 -3.86 -7.24
N MET A 219 -9.76 -5.09 -6.99
CA MET A 219 -9.81 -5.72 -5.68
C MET A 219 -8.44 -6.28 -5.29
N LEU A 220 -8.13 -6.25 -3.99
CA LEU A 220 -6.92 -6.87 -3.47
C LEU A 220 -7.20 -8.33 -3.12
N LEU A 221 -6.38 -9.23 -3.67
CA LEU A 221 -6.37 -10.65 -3.34
C LEU A 221 -5.00 -11.03 -2.77
N LYS A 222 -4.96 -12.12 -2.01
CA LYS A 222 -3.68 -12.67 -1.53
C LYS A 222 -2.81 -13.08 -2.72
N GLU A 223 -1.50 -13.07 -2.52
CA GLU A 223 -0.58 -13.66 -3.50
C GLU A 223 -0.84 -15.17 -3.60
N GLY A 224 -0.89 -15.71 -4.83
CA GLY A 224 -1.07 -17.13 -5.08
C GLY A 224 -2.00 -17.48 -6.24
N GLU A 225 -2.33 -18.77 -6.34
CA GLU A 225 -3.31 -19.28 -7.30
C GLU A 225 -4.73 -19.07 -6.75
N HIS A 226 -5.59 -18.51 -7.59
CA HIS A 226 -7.01 -18.28 -7.31
C HIS A 226 -7.87 -18.95 -8.37
N HIS A 227 -9.11 -19.28 -7.99
CA HIS A 227 -10.07 -19.93 -8.87
C HIS A 227 -11.22 -18.97 -9.21
N LEU A 228 -11.35 -18.64 -10.50
CA LEU A 228 -12.44 -17.85 -11.05
C LEU A 228 -13.55 -18.77 -11.55
N VAL A 229 -14.79 -18.48 -11.18
CA VAL A 229 -16.00 -19.07 -11.78
C VAL A 229 -16.93 -17.97 -12.25
N ILE A 230 -17.43 -18.12 -13.47
CA ILE A 230 -18.46 -17.27 -14.06
C ILE A 230 -19.72 -18.09 -14.27
N LEU A 231 -20.81 -17.60 -13.70
CA LEU A 231 -22.14 -18.21 -13.82
C LEU A 231 -23.09 -17.24 -14.52
N SER A 232 -23.74 -17.69 -15.57
CA SER A 232 -24.75 -16.92 -16.30
C SER A 232 -25.76 -17.85 -16.96
N ASP A 233 -26.98 -17.33 -17.14
CA ASP A 233 -28.00 -17.95 -17.99
C ASP A 233 -27.86 -17.47 -19.45
N ASP A 234 -27.25 -16.31 -19.67
CA ASP A 234 -27.09 -15.67 -20.98
C ASP A 234 -25.71 -15.96 -21.63
N TYR A 235 -24.71 -16.35 -20.83
CA TYR A 235 -23.35 -16.70 -21.30
C TYR A 235 -22.99 -18.14 -20.95
N ARG A 236 -22.04 -18.71 -21.69
CA ARG A 236 -21.43 -19.98 -21.31
C ARG A 236 -20.69 -19.84 -19.97
N ASN A 237 -21.00 -20.73 -19.02
CA ASN A 237 -20.28 -20.81 -17.76
C ASN A 237 -18.80 -21.14 -17.98
N GLU A 238 -17.92 -20.41 -17.29
CA GLU A 238 -16.47 -20.57 -17.36
C GLU A 238 -15.92 -20.84 -15.96
N SER A 239 -14.89 -21.68 -15.89
CA SER A 239 -14.12 -21.92 -14.67
C SER A 239 -12.65 -22.01 -15.04
N ARG A 240 -11.81 -21.17 -14.43
CA ARG A 240 -10.37 -21.15 -14.69
C ARG A 240 -9.56 -20.71 -13.48
N ARG A 241 -8.27 -20.98 -13.51
CA ARG A 241 -7.31 -20.53 -12.50
C ARG A 241 -6.53 -19.33 -13.01
N PHE A 242 -6.13 -18.46 -12.09
CA PHE A 242 -5.22 -17.34 -12.36
C PHE A 242 -4.28 -17.15 -11.19
N VAL A 243 -3.15 -16.50 -11.43
CA VAL A 243 -2.13 -16.26 -10.40
C VAL A 243 -2.07 -14.78 -10.09
N VAL A 244 -2.17 -14.44 -8.81
CA VAL A 244 -1.98 -13.09 -8.28
C VAL A 244 -0.54 -12.98 -7.82
N GLU A 245 0.19 -12.06 -8.43
CA GLU A 245 1.57 -11.75 -8.05
C GLU A 245 1.60 -10.64 -6.98
N ARG A 246 2.57 -10.71 -6.07
CA ARG A 246 2.77 -9.72 -5.02
C ARG A 246 2.98 -8.32 -5.57
N ALA A 247 2.23 -7.37 -5.02
CA ALA A 247 2.33 -5.93 -5.31
C ALA A 247 2.26 -5.58 -6.81
N LYS A 248 1.53 -6.39 -7.59
CA LYS A 248 1.26 -6.15 -8.99
C LYS A 248 -0.24 -6.07 -9.24
N THR A 249 -0.60 -5.37 -10.30
CA THR A 249 -1.98 -5.31 -10.80
C THR A 249 -2.14 -6.25 -11.99
N LEU A 250 -3.06 -7.20 -11.87
CA LEU A 250 -3.48 -8.10 -12.92
C LEU A 250 -4.80 -7.62 -13.54
N ASP A 251 -4.77 -7.27 -14.82
CA ASP A 251 -5.98 -7.05 -15.61
C ASP A 251 -6.42 -8.38 -16.24
N LEU A 252 -7.42 -9.01 -15.62
CA LEU A 252 -7.91 -10.32 -15.99
C LEU A 252 -9.01 -10.19 -17.05
N ILE A 253 -8.62 -10.34 -18.31
CA ILE A 253 -9.55 -10.31 -19.44
C ILE A 253 -10.34 -11.62 -19.48
N VAL A 254 -11.66 -11.53 -19.43
CA VAL A 254 -12.58 -12.66 -19.54
C VAL A 254 -13.36 -12.52 -20.85
N GLU A 255 -13.31 -13.52 -21.71
CA GLU A 255 -14.08 -13.51 -22.96
C GLU A 255 -15.38 -14.30 -22.78
N LEU A 256 -16.47 -13.58 -22.54
CA LEU A 256 -17.78 -14.19 -22.40
C LEU A 256 -18.22 -14.78 -23.76
N GLN A 257 -18.76 -15.99 -23.74
CA GLN A 257 -19.16 -16.71 -24.95
C GLN A 257 -20.68 -16.84 -25.02
N ASP A 258 -21.22 -16.70 -26.23
CA ASP A 258 -22.61 -17.04 -26.52
C ASP A 258 -22.81 -18.56 -26.26
N PRO A 259 -23.80 -18.95 -25.44
CA PRO A 259 -24.06 -20.36 -25.13
C PRO A 259 -24.79 -21.08 -26.27
N THR A 260 -25.23 -20.36 -27.31
CA THR A 260 -25.99 -20.92 -28.45
C THR A 260 -25.19 -22.03 -29.12
N PRO A 261 -25.67 -23.28 -29.11
CA PRO A 261 -25.01 -24.36 -29.80
C PRO A 261 -25.10 -24.14 -31.31
N LEU A 262 -23.96 -24.33 -31.97
CA LEU A 262 -23.81 -24.17 -33.41
C LEU A 262 -23.65 -25.53 -34.06
N LEU A 263 -24.48 -25.82 -35.06
CA LEU A 263 -24.34 -27.00 -35.93
C LEU A 263 -23.59 -26.62 -37.21
N ILE A 264 -22.59 -27.42 -37.54
CA ILE A 264 -21.86 -27.36 -38.80
C ILE A 264 -22.05 -28.69 -39.52
N PHE A 265 -22.50 -28.63 -40.76
CA PHE A 265 -22.71 -29.83 -41.58
C PHE A 265 -21.57 -29.99 -42.59
N GLU A 266 -20.76 -31.03 -42.42
CA GLU A 266 -19.83 -31.47 -43.45
C GLU A 266 -20.50 -32.55 -44.31
N ALA A 267 -20.99 -32.15 -45.48
CA ALA A 267 -21.72 -33.03 -46.37
C ALA A 267 -21.14 -32.99 -47.81
N PRO A 268 -21.13 -34.10 -48.55
CA PRO A 268 -20.75 -34.11 -49.96
C PRO A 268 -21.60 -33.13 -50.78
N GLN A 269 -21.06 -32.60 -51.89
CA GLN A 269 -21.75 -31.60 -52.72
C GLN A 269 -23.18 -31.99 -53.16
N ASN A 270 -23.48 -33.30 -53.23
CA ASN A 270 -24.76 -33.82 -53.69
C ASN A 270 -25.70 -34.24 -52.56
N ALA A 271 -25.29 -34.10 -51.29
CA ALA A 271 -26.15 -34.41 -50.16
C ALA A 271 -27.18 -33.29 -49.93
N GLN A 272 -28.37 -33.69 -49.46
CA GLN A 272 -29.38 -32.79 -48.92
C GLN A 272 -29.39 -32.98 -47.41
N VAL A 273 -29.19 -31.89 -46.68
CA VAL A 273 -29.19 -31.88 -45.22
C VAL A 273 -30.54 -31.35 -44.75
N PHE A 274 -31.17 -32.08 -43.85
CA PHE A 274 -32.41 -31.68 -43.19
C PHE A 274 -32.18 -31.64 -41.69
N LEU A 275 -32.60 -30.56 -41.04
CA LEU A 275 -32.64 -30.43 -39.59
C LEU A 275 -34.12 -30.35 -39.19
N ASN A 276 -34.59 -31.28 -38.35
CA ASN A 276 -35.99 -31.36 -37.93
C ASN A 276 -37.01 -31.36 -39.08
N GLY A 277 -36.66 -31.99 -40.21
CA GLY A 277 -37.51 -32.07 -41.40
C GLY A 277 -37.51 -30.81 -42.28
N ALA A 278 -36.84 -29.73 -41.87
CA ALA A 278 -36.64 -28.54 -42.70
C ALA A 278 -35.31 -28.63 -43.47
N PRO A 279 -35.28 -28.28 -44.77
CA PRO A 279 -34.04 -28.27 -45.53
C PRO A 279 -33.11 -27.16 -45.02
N VAL A 280 -31.85 -27.51 -44.78
CA VAL A 280 -30.82 -26.58 -44.34
C VAL A 280 -30.18 -25.89 -45.57
N PRO A 281 -30.10 -24.54 -45.63
CA PRO A 281 -29.39 -23.84 -46.69
C PRO A 281 -27.93 -24.30 -46.78
N ARG A 282 -27.39 -24.43 -47.99
CA ARG A 282 -26.00 -24.90 -48.25
C ARG A 282 -24.93 -23.83 -47.94
N GLU A 283 -25.18 -22.98 -46.98
CA GLU A 283 -24.19 -22.01 -46.52
C GLU A 283 -23.16 -22.76 -45.65
N ARG A 284 -21.87 -22.45 -45.81
CA ARG A 284 -20.79 -23.00 -44.97
C ARG A 284 -20.82 -22.45 -43.55
N ASP A 285 -21.80 -21.60 -43.27
CA ASP A 285 -21.91 -20.88 -42.02
C ASP A 285 -22.65 -21.75 -40.99
N SER A 286 -22.20 -21.66 -39.75
CA SER A 286 -22.79 -22.38 -38.63
C SER A 286 -24.24 -21.98 -38.39
N ILE A 287 -25.10 -22.95 -38.09
CA ILE A 287 -26.53 -22.71 -37.83
C ILE A 287 -26.79 -22.79 -36.31
N PRO A 288 -27.41 -21.77 -35.70
CA PRO A 288 -27.80 -21.83 -34.29
C PRO A 288 -28.94 -22.83 -34.10
N VAL A 289 -28.86 -23.64 -33.03
CA VAL A 289 -29.90 -24.61 -32.67
C VAL A 289 -30.30 -24.50 -31.21
N GLU A 290 -31.53 -24.92 -30.91
CA GLU A 290 -32.01 -25.07 -29.54
C GLU A 290 -31.47 -26.37 -28.92
N PRO A 291 -31.05 -26.38 -27.63
CA PRO A 291 -30.62 -27.59 -26.94
C PRO A 291 -31.67 -28.70 -26.98
N GLY A 292 -31.27 -29.91 -27.35
CA GLY A 292 -32.14 -31.10 -27.39
C GLY A 292 -32.78 -31.42 -28.73
N ASN A 293 -32.41 -30.70 -29.80
CA ASN A 293 -32.70 -31.05 -31.20
C ASN A 293 -31.55 -31.81 -31.86
#